data_AF-A0A0F0LKU5-F1
#
_entry.id   AF-A0A0F0LKU5-F1
#
_cell.length_a   1.000
_cell.length_b   1.000
_cell.length_c   1.000
_cell.angle_alpha   90.00
_cell.angle_beta   90.00
_cell.angle_gamma   90.00
#
_symmetry.space_group_name_H-M   'P 1'
#
loop_
_entity.id
_entity.type
_entity.pdbx_description
1 polymer ?
#
loop_
_entity_poly.entity_id
_entity_poly.type
_entity_poly.pdbx_seq_one_letter_code
_entity_poly.pdbx_strand_id
1 'polypeptide(L)'
;MRAAVAHTAGSALRGRTTLTARALHRLAVGIVTSAYGADPREVTLRWDDADGGLHATVTLPLRVENAAGRTLQEQGASVRTSLVTGMAERAGRRVDAVDLRFAGIHREDERRVR
;
A
#
# COMPACT_ATOMS: atom_id res chain seq x y z
N MET A 1 24.65 -19.74 -28.60
CA MET A 1 24.13 -18.65 -29.46
C MET A 1 22.95 -18.02 -28.72
N ARG A 2 23.13 -16.83 -28.12
CA ARG A 2 22.14 -16.20 -27.21
C ARG A 2 21.57 -14.96 -27.90
N ALA A 3 20.27 -14.94 -28.16
CA ALA A 3 19.61 -13.81 -28.81
C ALA A 3 19.54 -12.60 -27.86
N ALA A 4 20.08 -11.47 -28.31
CA ALA A 4 19.97 -10.19 -27.61
C ALA A 4 18.57 -9.61 -27.89
N VAL A 5 17.79 -9.40 -26.84
CA VAL A 5 16.49 -8.73 -26.94
C VAL A 5 16.76 -7.24 -27.05
N ALA A 6 16.68 -6.69 -28.26
CA ALA A 6 16.74 -5.26 -28.48
C ALA A 6 15.45 -4.63 -27.94
N HIS A 7 15.54 -3.95 -26.80
CA HIS A 7 14.46 -3.09 -26.33
C HIS A 7 14.45 -1.85 -27.21
N THR A 8 13.54 -1.78 -28.18
CA THR A 8 13.32 -0.57 -28.98
C THR A 8 12.85 0.52 -28.02
N ALA A 9 13.78 1.37 -27.60
CA ALA A 9 13.46 2.56 -26.82
C ALA A 9 12.62 3.47 -27.72
N GLY A 10 11.30 3.34 -27.60
CA GLY A 10 10.37 4.34 -28.13
C GLY A 10 10.83 5.71 -27.66
N SER A 11 10.83 6.70 -28.55
CA SER A 11 11.26 8.05 -28.25
C SER A 11 10.57 8.52 -26.96
N ALA A 12 11.36 8.72 -25.91
CA ALA A 12 10.83 9.13 -24.62
C ALA A 12 10.22 10.53 -24.77
N LEU A 13 8.90 10.60 -24.95
CA LEU A 13 8.14 11.84 -24.94
C LEU A 13 8.50 12.59 -23.65
N ARG A 14 9.13 13.76 -23.81
CA ARG A 14 9.48 14.64 -22.70
C ARG A 14 8.20 15.28 -22.18
N GLY A 15 7.60 14.65 -21.17
CA GLY A 15 6.42 15.14 -20.48
C GLY A 15 6.69 15.29 -18.98
N ARG A 16 5.95 16.19 -18.32
CA ARG A 16 5.93 16.32 -16.87
C ARG A 16 4.60 15.79 -16.35
N THR A 17 4.65 14.73 -15.55
CA THR A 17 3.48 14.21 -14.82
C THR A 17 3.52 14.71 -13.39
N THR A 18 2.48 15.46 -12.98
CA THR A 18 2.35 15.93 -11.60
C THR A 18 1.31 15.10 -10.87
N LEU A 19 1.71 14.47 -9.76
CA LEU A 19 0.81 13.78 -8.84
C LEU A 19 0.52 14.70 -7.66
N THR A 20 -0.75 14.96 -7.38
CA THR A 20 -1.13 15.75 -6.20
C THR A 20 -1.02 14.89 -4.94
N ALA A 21 -0.82 15.54 -3.77
CA ALA A 21 -0.81 14.85 -2.49
C ALA A 21 -2.11 14.03 -2.26
N ARG A 22 -3.25 14.54 -2.72
CA ARG A 22 -4.54 13.83 -2.65
C ARG A 22 -4.56 12.58 -3.53
N ALA A 23 -4.04 12.65 -4.75
CA ALA A 23 -3.95 11.49 -5.63
C ALA A 23 -3.02 10.42 -5.03
N LEU A 24 -1.88 10.85 -4.50
CA LEU A 24 -0.93 9.99 -3.81
C LEU A 24 -1.55 9.29 -2.59
N HIS A 25 -2.28 10.04 -1.77
CA HIS A 25 -3.00 9.51 -0.63
C HIS A 25 -4.07 8.48 -1.05
N ARG A 26 -4.87 8.77 -2.08
CA ARG A 26 -5.90 7.84 -2.57
C ARG A 26 -5.31 6.55 -3.13
N LEU A 27 -4.20 6.65 -3.86
CA LEU A 27 -3.47 5.50 -4.36
C LEU A 27 -2.99 4.62 -3.19
N ALA A 28 -2.38 5.24 -2.19
CA ALA A 28 -1.85 4.56 -1.02
C ALA A 28 -2.93 3.84 -0.20
N VAL A 29 -4.06 4.51 0.04
CA VAL A 29 -5.23 3.90 0.68
C VAL A 29 -5.70 2.69 -0.13
N GLY A 30 -5.84 2.83 -1.45
CA GLY A 30 -6.24 1.72 -2.32
C GLY A 30 -5.28 0.52 -2.27
N ILE A 31 -3.97 0.77 -2.22
CA ILE A 31 -2.95 -0.28 -2.06
C ILE A 31 -3.14 -1.00 -0.71
N VAL A 32 -3.23 -0.24 0.39
CA VAL A 32 -3.40 -0.80 1.75
C VAL A 32 -4.70 -1.61 1.85
N THR A 33 -5.83 -1.07 1.38
CA THR A 33 -7.12 -1.75 1.43
C THR A 33 -7.13 -3.01 0.57
N SER A 34 -6.45 -2.99 -0.59
CA SER A 34 -6.34 -4.19 -1.43
C SER A 34 -5.49 -5.29 -0.79
N ALA A 35 -4.43 -4.92 -0.07
CA ALA A 35 -3.54 -5.88 0.59
C ALA A 35 -4.12 -6.44 1.89
N TYR A 36 -4.86 -5.62 2.63
CA TYR A 36 -5.39 -5.95 3.95
C TYR A 36 -6.88 -6.36 3.95
N GLY A 37 -7.58 -6.05 2.86
CA GLY A 37 -9.01 -6.29 2.68
C GLY A 37 -9.92 -5.42 3.56
N ALA A 38 -9.41 -4.35 4.20
CA ALA A 38 -10.23 -3.45 5.00
C ALA A 38 -11.08 -2.51 4.14
N ASP A 39 -12.17 -2.01 4.72
CA ASP A 39 -12.93 -0.91 4.14
C ASP A 39 -12.03 0.34 4.05
N PRO A 40 -11.97 1.05 2.91
CA PRO A 40 -11.20 2.30 2.77
C PRO A 40 -11.53 3.38 3.80
N ARG A 41 -12.70 3.35 4.43
CA ARG A 41 -13.12 4.28 5.49
C ARG A 41 -12.48 3.98 6.83
N GLU A 42 -12.03 2.76 7.06
CA GLU A 42 -11.35 2.33 8.29
C GLU A 42 -9.83 2.57 8.22
N VAL A 43 -9.30 2.87 7.04
CA VAL A 43 -7.88 3.15 6.82
C VAL A 43 -7.63 4.65 6.88
N THR A 44 -6.86 5.08 7.86
CA THR A 44 -6.31 6.44 7.91
C THR A 44 -4.85 6.39 7.51
N LEU A 45 -4.44 7.24 6.56
CA LEU A 45 -3.07 7.30 6.08
C LEU A 45 -2.56 8.74 6.10
N ARG A 46 -1.41 8.96 6.73
CA ARG A 46 -0.71 10.23 6.72
C ARG A 46 0.64 10.07 6.04
N TRP A 47 0.99 11.07 5.24
CA TRP A 47 2.32 11.22 4.66
C TRP A 47 3.09 12.27 5.42
N ASP A 48 4.37 12.00 5.63
CA ASP A 48 5.40 12.96 5.97
C ASP A 48 6.47 12.86 4.87
N ASP A 49 7.01 13.99 4.43
CA ASP A 49 8.06 14.04 3.42
C ASP A 49 9.35 14.46 4.12
N ALA A 50 10.36 13.60 4.04
CA ALA A 50 11.68 13.84 4.59
C ALA A 50 12.71 13.68 3.47
N ASP A 51 13.25 14.80 3.00
CA ASP A 51 14.29 14.85 1.95
C ASP A 51 13.93 14.11 0.65
N GLY A 52 12.64 14.14 0.26
CA GLY A 52 12.13 13.47 -0.94
C GLY A 52 11.80 11.99 -0.75
N GLY A 53 12.00 11.47 0.46
CA GLY A 53 11.54 10.18 0.93
C GLY A 53 10.19 10.27 1.63
N LEU A 54 9.24 9.42 1.22
CA LEU A 54 7.92 9.40 1.85
C LEU A 54 7.91 8.50 3.09
N HIS A 55 7.42 9.04 4.19
CA HIS A 55 7.16 8.32 5.43
C HIS A 55 5.65 8.18 5.61
N ALA A 56 5.17 6.94 5.65
CA ALA A 56 3.75 6.64 5.85
C ALA A 56 3.47 6.36 7.32
N THR A 57 2.46 7.00 7.89
CA THR A 57 1.77 6.48 9.09
C THR A 57 0.42 5.93 8.64
N VAL A 58 0.19 4.64 8.86
CA VAL A 58 -1.03 3.95 8.47
C VAL A 58 -1.72 3.41 9.71
N THR A 59 -2.96 3.85 9.93
CA THR A 59 -3.84 3.35 10.98
C THR A 59 -4.94 2.51 10.37
N LEU A 60 -5.13 1.30 10.87
CA LEU A 60 -6.12 0.33 10.38
C LEU A 60 -6.62 -0.55 11.53
N PRO A 61 -7.82 -1.13 11.47
CA PRO A 61 -8.32 -2.00 12.53
C PRO A 61 -7.63 -3.35 12.50
N LEU A 62 -7.49 -4.00 13.66
CA LEU A 62 -7.00 -5.36 13.72
C LEU A 62 -8.07 -6.34 13.25
N ARG A 63 -7.76 -7.19 12.26
CA ARG A 63 -8.60 -8.32 11.85
C ARG A 63 -8.16 -9.58 12.58
N VAL A 64 -9.03 -10.04 13.48
CA VAL A 64 -8.79 -11.24 14.30
C VAL A 64 -9.06 -12.53 13.50
N GLU A 65 -9.83 -12.42 12.41
CA GLU A 65 -10.28 -13.54 11.58
C GLU A 65 -9.38 -13.81 10.38
N ASN A 66 -8.07 -13.86 10.58
CA ASN A 66 -7.24 -14.51 9.57
C ASN A 66 -7.27 -16.03 9.79
N ALA A 67 -8.18 -16.70 9.08
CA ALA A 67 -8.27 -18.17 8.97
C ALA A 67 -6.94 -18.88 8.59
N ALA A 68 -5.90 -18.12 8.25
CA ALA A 68 -4.57 -18.58 7.89
C ALA A 68 -3.55 -18.63 9.06
N GLY A 69 -3.93 -18.26 10.29
CA GLY A 69 -3.01 -18.33 11.45
C GLY A 69 -1.87 -17.31 11.43
N ARG A 70 -1.97 -16.26 10.60
CA ARG A 70 -0.94 -15.22 10.47
C ARG A 70 -0.87 -14.33 11.72
N THR A 71 0.33 -14.17 12.24
CA THR A 71 0.65 -13.26 13.35
C THR A 71 0.45 -11.79 12.96
N LEU A 72 0.27 -10.92 13.95
CA LEU A 72 0.18 -9.46 13.74
C LEU A 72 1.39 -8.91 12.97
N GLN A 73 2.57 -9.45 13.26
CA GLN A 73 3.81 -9.06 12.60
C GLN A 73 3.78 -9.40 11.11
N GLU A 74 3.31 -10.59 10.73
CA GLU A 74 3.19 -11.01 9.33
C GLU A 74 2.15 -10.18 8.58
N GLN A 75 1.02 -9.87 9.23
CA GLN A 75 0.01 -8.98 8.66
C GLN A 75 0.60 -7.59 8.40
N GLY A 76 1.30 -7.02 9.39
CA GLY A 76 1.95 -5.72 9.24
C GLY A 76 3.05 -5.72 8.18
N ALA A 77 3.88 -6.77 8.12
CA ALA A 77 4.91 -6.93 7.12
C ALA A 77 4.34 -7.02 5.70
N SER A 78 3.21 -7.70 5.53
CA SER A 78 2.49 -7.75 4.25
C SER A 78 2.02 -6.37 3.82
N VAL A 79 1.34 -5.62 4.72
CA VAL A 79 0.87 -4.26 4.40
C VAL A 79 2.02 -3.33 4.05
N ARG A 80 3.12 -3.38 4.82
CA ARG A 80 4.33 -2.59 4.56
C ARG A 80 4.91 -2.90 3.18
N THR A 81 5.10 -4.18 2.87
CA THR A 81 5.65 -4.62 1.57
C THR A 81 4.75 -4.16 0.43
N SER A 82 3.44 -4.35 0.55
CA SER A 82 2.48 -3.93 -0.48
C SER A 82 2.51 -2.42 -0.70
N LEU A 83 2.59 -1.61 0.36
CA LEU A 83 2.65 -0.15 0.24
C LEU A 83 3.96 0.30 -0.43
N VAL A 84 5.11 -0.20 0.02
CA VAL A 84 6.42 0.17 -0.55
C VAL A 84 6.50 -0.20 -2.03
N THR A 85 6.21 -1.46 -2.37
CA THR A 85 6.25 -1.94 -3.76
C THR A 85 5.21 -1.25 -4.61
N GLY A 86 3.97 -1.12 -4.12
CA GLY A 86 2.89 -0.54 -4.88
C GLY A 86 3.09 0.94 -5.20
N MET A 87 3.74 1.70 -4.31
CA MET A 87 4.06 3.11 -4.54
C MET A 87 5.22 3.27 -5.53
N ALA A 88 6.23 2.39 -5.48
CA ALA A 88 7.31 2.38 -6.45
C ALA A 88 6.78 2.06 -7.86
N GLU A 89 5.97 1.01 -7.98
CA GLU A 89 5.43 0.55 -9.27
C GLU A 89 4.42 1.52 -9.90
N ARG A 90 3.51 2.08 -9.08
CA ARG A 90 2.36 2.86 -9.61
C ARG A 90 2.60 4.36 -9.61
N ALA A 91 3.39 4.88 -8.68
CA ALA A 91 3.67 6.31 -8.57
C ALA A 91 5.12 6.69 -8.90
N GLY A 92 6.02 5.72 -9.07
CA GLY A 92 7.46 5.99 -9.20
C GLY A 92 8.02 6.67 -7.94
N ARG A 93 7.40 6.43 -6.78
CA ARG A 93 7.77 7.10 -5.52
C ARG A 93 8.37 6.12 -4.54
N ARG A 94 9.43 6.59 -3.89
CA ARG A 94 10.13 5.88 -2.83
C ARG A 94 9.44 6.13 -1.49
N VAL A 95 9.17 5.05 -0.75
CA VAL A 95 8.65 5.09 0.61
C VAL A 95 9.75 4.53 1.51
N ASP A 96 10.33 5.37 2.36
CA ASP A 96 11.48 5.03 3.19
C ASP A 96 11.08 4.43 4.53
N ALA A 97 9.93 4.84 5.06
CA ALA A 97 9.42 4.35 6.33
C ALA A 97 7.90 4.14 6.28
N VAL A 98 7.43 3.11 7.01
CA VAL A 98 6.01 2.82 7.19
C VAL A 98 5.75 2.44 8.65
N ASP A 99 5.10 3.33 9.37
CA ASP A 99 4.60 3.11 10.72
C ASP A 99 3.17 2.58 10.66
N LEU A 100 2.96 1.36 11.19
CA LEU A 100 1.65 0.72 11.23
C LEU A 100 1.06 0.82 12.64
N ARG A 101 -0.18 1.28 12.72
CA ARG A 101 -0.93 1.40 13.96
C ARG A 101 -2.23 0.60 13.83
N PHE A 102 -2.39 -0.38 14.70
CA PHE A 102 -3.64 -1.10 14.80
C PHE A 102 -4.56 -0.37 15.78
N ALA A 103 -5.68 0.16 15.30
CA ALA A 103 -6.65 0.89 16.11
C ALA A 103 -8.02 0.23 16.02
N GLY A 104 -8.48 -0.35 17.12
CA GLY A 104 -9.73 -1.10 17.17
C GLY A 104 -9.59 -2.53 16.64
N ILE A 105 -10.71 -3.26 16.72
CA ILE A 105 -10.83 -4.64 16.27
C ILE A 105 -12.00 -4.71 15.31
N HIS A 106 -11.76 -5.26 14.12
CA HIS A 106 -12.81 -5.63 13.18
C HIS A 106 -13.05 -7.13 13.31
N ARG A 107 -14.28 -7.49 13.68
CA ARG A 107 -14.80 -8.86 13.64
C ARG A 107 -15.81 -8.89 12.50
N GLU A 108 -15.62 -9.74 11.50
CA GLU A 108 -16.70 -10.02 10.58
C GLU A 108 -17.67 -10.90 11.36
N ASP A 109 -18.83 -10.36 11.74
CA ASP A 109 -19.88 -11.21 12.27
C ASP A 109 -20.26 -12.21 11.17
N GLU A 110 -19.83 -13.48 11.32
CA GLU A 110 -20.31 -14.58 10.49
C GLU A 110 -21.83 -14.59 10.59
N ARG A 111 -22.49 -14.02 9.57
CA ARG A 111 -23.93 -13.97 9.46
C ARG A 111 -24.40 -15.40 9.24
N ARG A 112 -24.67 -16.14 10.33
CA ARG A 112 -25.33 -17.44 10.27
C ARG A 112 -26.71 -17.26 9.64
N VAL A 113 -26.81 -17.62 8.36
CA VAL A 113 -28.08 -17.77 7.67
C VAL A 113 -28.77 -19.01 8.28
N ARG A 114 -30.00 -18.82 8.78
CA ARG A 114 -30.91 -19.91 9.18
C ARG A 114 -31.85 -20.23 8.04
#